data_AF-A0A952NQ97-F1
#
_entry.id   AF-A0A952NQ97-F1
#
_cell.length_a   1.000
_cell.length_b   1.000
_cell.length_c   1.000
_cell.angle_alpha   90.00
_cell.angle_beta   90.00
_cell.angle_gamma   90.00
#
_symmetry.space_group_name_H-M   'P 1'
#
loop_
_entity.id
_entity.type
_entity.pdbx_description
1 polymer ?
#
loop_
_entity_poly.entity_id
_entity_poly.type
_entity_poly.pdbx_seq_one_letter_code
_entity_poly.pdbx_strand_id
1 'polypeptide(L)'
;MGGNLLMVVCFSVCGALAIGAIGILLNFPRLLQGLLLAVRLLLRGSFQLYAFSLSKLRPLIYSTTGLDVLSPHARVISCTVLSLAIGCGFLVWLGWHIGFWWLAIFTAHGLLIGSVWEHIENPGEFRLGERMP
;
A
#
# COMPACT_ATOMS: atom_id res chain seq x y z
N MET A 1 36.44 35.67 -27.17
CA MET A 1 36.78 34.61 -26.19
C MET A 1 35.59 34.14 -25.32
N GLY A 2 34.34 34.54 -25.58
CA GLY A 2 33.18 34.11 -24.78
C GLY A 2 32.52 32.78 -25.21
N GLY A 3 32.66 32.38 -26.48
CA GLY A 3 31.97 31.19 -27.04
C GLY A 3 32.43 29.84 -26.46
N ASN A 4 33.71 29.70 -26.11
CA ASN A 4 34.23 28.44 -25.57
C ASN A 4 33.79 28.19 -24.12
N LEU A 5 33.64 29.24 -23.30
CA LEU A 5 33.19 29.12 -21.92
C LEU A 5 31.73 28.65 -21.83
N LEU A 6 30.87 29.20 -22.69
CA LEU A 6 29.45 28.83 -22.75
C LEU A 6 29.27 27.37 -23.19
N MET A 7 30.08 26.92 -24.16
CA MET A 7 30.04 25.54 -24.64
C MET A 7 30.53 24.54 -23.58
N VAL A 8 31.58 24.89 -22.82
CA VAL A 8 32.10 24.05 -21.71
C VAL A 8 31.09 23.95 -20.56
N VAL A 9 30.43 25.06 -20.19
CA VAL A 9 29.42 25.05 -19.13
C VAL A 9 28.19 24.23 -19.56
N CYS A 10 27.70 24.40 -20.79
CA CYS A 10 26.61 23.57 -21.32
C CYS A 10 26.97 22.08 -21.34
N PHE A 11 28.18 21.72 -21.75
CA PHE A 11 28.61 20.33 -21.79
C PHE A 11 28.72 19.73 -20.37
N SER A 12 29.17 20.51 -19.40
CA SER A 12 29.24 20.11 -17.99
C SER A 12 27.86 19.91 -17.36
N VAL A 13 26.91 20.82 -17.62
CA VAL A 13 25.53 20.72 -17.11
C VAL A 13 24.80 19.53 -17.75
N CYS A 14 24.92 19.35 -19.07
CA CYS A 14 24.35 18.19 -19.76
C CYS A 14 24.97 16.87 -19.28
N GLY A 15 26.29 16.84 -19.04
CA GLY A 15 26.98 15.67 -18.48
C GLY A 15 26.52 15.34 -17.07
N ALA A 16 26.35 16.33 -16.20
CA ALA A 16 25.85 16.14 -14.84
C ALA A 16 24.40 15.63 -14.82
N LEU A 17 23.54 16.14 -15.70
CA LEU A 17 22.16 15.66 -15.85
C LEU A 17 22.10 14.22 -16.36
N ALA A 18 22.93 13.85 -17.34
CA ALA A 18 23.02 12.49 -17.85
C ALA A 18 23.52 11.51 -16.78
N ILE A 19 24.55 11.88 -16.02
CA ILE A 19 25.05 11.04 -14.91
C ILE A 19 24.02 10.92 -13.79
N GLY A 20 23.30 12.00 -13.46
CA GLY A 20 22.22 11.97 -12.48
C GLY A 20 21.05 11.07 -12.93
N ALA A 21 20.63 11.18 -14.18
CA ALA A 21 19.57 10.35 -14.76
C ALA A 21 19.97 8.87 -14.79
N ILE A 22 21.21 8.54 -15.19
CA ILE A 22 21.74 7.18 -15.17
C ILE A 22 21.85 6.67 -13.73
N GLY A 23 22.30 7.49 -12.79
CA GLY A 23 22.36 7.15 -11.36
C GLY A 23 21.00 6.81 -10.78
N ILE A 24 19.96 7.56 -11.16
CA ILE A 24 18.56 7.26 -10.79
C ILE A 24 18.10 5.99 -11.49
N LEU A 25 18.35 5.81 -12.79
CA LEU A 25 17.93 4.60 -13.53
C LEU A 25 18.57 3.33 -12.98
N LEU A 26 19.85 3.39 -12.61
CA LEU A 26 20.62 2.27 -12.06
C LEU A 26 20.20 1.95 -10.61
N ASN A 27 19.77 2.94 -9.84
CA ASN A 27 19.27 2.73 -8.46
C ASN A 27 17.75 2.56 -8.38
N PHE A 28 17.01 2.80 -9.46
CA PHE A 28 15.58 2.58 -9.58
C PHE A 28 15.14 1.19 -9.11
N PRO A 29 15.81 0.06 -9.49
CA PRO A 29 15.42 -1.25 -8.97
C PRO A 29 15.59 -1.37 -7.45
N ARG A 30 16.59 -0.71 -6.85
CA ARG A 30 16.80 -0.71 -5.39
C ARG A 30 15.78 0.17 -4.66
N LEU A 31 15.45 1.34 -5.22
CA LEU A 31 14.40 2.21 -4.69
C LEU A 31 13.03 1.53 -4.73
N LEU A 32 12.71 0.85 -5.84
CA LEU A 32 11.50 0.05 -5.97
C LEU A 32 11.48 -1.11 -4.97
N GLN A 33 12.60 -1.81 -4.76
CA GLN A 33 12.67 -2.87 -3.75
C GLN A 33 12.41 -2.34 -2.33
N GLY A 34 12.99 -1.20 -1.97
CA GLY A 34 12.73 -0.54 -0.69
C GLY A 34 11.26 -0.13 -0.53
N LEU A 35 10.67 0.46 -1.58
CA LEU A 35 9.25 0.84 -1.59
C LEU A 35 8.34 -0.39 -1.49
N LEU A 36 8.64 -1.47 -2.22
CA LEU A 36 7.88 -2.71 -2.17
C LEU A 36 7.95 -3.36 -0.78
N LEU A 37 9.10 -3.31 -0.11
CA LEU A 37 9.23 -3.77 1.28
C LEU A 37 8.40 -2.91 2.22
N ALA A 38 8.43 -1.59 2.08
CA ALA A 38 7.62 -0.68 2.90
C ALA A 38 6.12 -0.92 2.70
N VAL A 39 5.68 -1.07 1.44
CA VAL A 39 4.29 -1.41 1.09
C VAL A 39 3.90 -2.76 1.68
N ARG A 40 4.76 -3.79 1.57
CA ARG A 40 4.51 -5.11 2.19
C ARG A 40 4.37 -5.02 3.70
N LEU A 41 5.21 -4.24 4.38
CA LEU A 41 5.12 -4.04 5.82
C LEU A 41 3.83 -3.34 6.21
N LEU A 42 3.43 -2.29 5.48
CA LEU A 42 2.17 -1.58 5.69
C LEU A 42 0.95 -2.48 5.47
N LEU A 43 0.95 -3.25 4.39
CA LEU A 43 -0.10 -4.23 4.08
C LEU A 43 -0.21 -5.29 5.17
N ARG A 44 0.93 -5.83 5.60
CA ARG A 44 0.98 -6.87 6.64
C ARG A 44 0.54 -6.33 8.00
N GLY A 45 0.95 -5.11 8.36
CA GLY A 45 0.49 -4.44 9.57
C GLY A 45 -1.01 -4.20 9.57
N SER A 46 -1.54 -3.67 8.45
CA SER A 46 -2.98 -3.43 8.28
C SER A 46 -3.78 -4.73 8.34
N PHE A 47 -3.28 -5.78 7.67
CA PHE A 47 -3.84 -7.13 7.73
C PHE A 47 -3.88 -7.68 9.16
N GLN A 48 -2.78 -7.62 9.91
CA GLN A 48 -2.73 -8.13 11.28
C GLN A 48 -3.75 -7.43 12.18
N LEU A 49 -3.86 -6.10 12.04
CA LEU A 49 -4.82 -5.31 12.79
C LEU A 49 -6.27 -5.70 12.43
N TYR A 50 -6.56 -5.90 11.14
CA TYR A 50 -7.89 -6.29 10.68
C TYR A 50 -8.22 -7.72 11.07
N ALA A 51 -7.28 -8.66 10.95
CA ALA A 51 -7.43 -10.05 11.36
C ALA A 51 -7.70 -10.17 12.87
N PHE A 52 -6.95 -9.43 13.68
CA PHE A 52 -7.18 -9.37 15.12
C PHE A 52 -8.56 -8.78 15.47
N SER A 53 -8.93 -7.68 14.82
CA SER A 53 -10.21 -7.01 15.07
C SER A 53 -11.40 -7.88 14.64
N LEU A 54 -11.35 -8.42 13.42
CA LEU A 54 -12.42 -9.27 12.88
C LEU A 54 -12.53 -10.61 13.61
N SER A 55 -11.43 -11.23 14.02
CA SER A 55 -11.47 -12.48 14.80
C SER A 55 -12.11 -12.27 16.18
N LYS A 56 -11.85 -11.14 16.85
CA LYS A 56 -12.54 -10.79 18.10
C LYS A 56 -14.02 -10.47 17.89
N LEU A 57 -14.38 -9.84 16.78
CA LEU A 57 -15.77 -9.49 16.47
C LEU A 57 -16.57 -10.68 15.93
N ARG A 58 -15.92 -11.69 15.35
CA ARG A 58 -16.54 -12.88 14.75
C ARG A 58 -17.56 -13.56 15.67
N PRO A 59 -17.27 -13.95 16.92
CA PRO A 59 -18.25 -14.63 17.76
C PRO A 59 -19.48 -13.77 18.03
N LEU A 60 -19.30 -12.45 18.19
CA LEU A 60 -20.39 -11.50 18.43
C LEU A 60 -21.29 -11.40 17.20
N ILE A 61 -20.70 -11.18 16.02
CA ILE A 61 -21.43 -11.01 14.76
C ILE A 61 -22.10 -12.34 14.36
N TYR A 62 -21.40 -13.46 14.50
CA TYR A 62 -21.94 -14.78 14.18
C TYR A 62 -23.12 -15.15 15.09
N SER A 63 -23.04 -14.85 16.40
CA SER A 63 -24.14 -15.12 17.33
C SER A 63 -25.41 -14.29 17.05
N THR A 64 -25.26 -13.11 16.46
CA THR A 64 -26.38 -12.17 16.23
C THR A 64 -26.97 -12.26 14.83
N THR A 65 -26.14 -12.55 13.82
CA THR A 65 -26.54 -12.54 12.40
C THR A 65 -26.40 -13.89 11.70
N GLY A 66 -25.68 -14.85 12.30
CA GLY A 66 -25.33 -16.12 11.67
C GLY A 66 -24.30 -15.99 10.54
N LEU A 67 -23.81 -14.77 10.24
CA LEU A 67 -22.87 -14.54 9.15
C LEU A 67 -21.43 -14.75 9.61
N ASP A 68 -20.68 -15.57 8.86
CA ASP A 68 -19.24 -15.71 9.07
C ASP A 68 -18.49 -14.57 8.38
N VAL A 69 -18.04 -13.63 9.20
CA VAL A 69 -17.29 -12.43 8.82
C VAL A 69 -15.94 -12.76 8.16
N LEU A 70 -15.43 -13.98 8.35
CA LEU A 70 -14.19 -14.47 7.73
C LEU A 70 -14.42 -15.17 6.39
N SER A 71 -15.66 -15.38 5.95
CA SER A 71 -15.95 -15.93 4.62
C SER A 71 -15.43 -15.00 3.52
N PRO A 72 -14.98 -15.48 2.35
CA PRO A 72 -14.25 -14.68 1.37
C PRO A 72 -14.95 -13.38 0.96
N HIS A 73 -16.27 -13.44 0.70
CA HIS A 73 -17.05 -12.26 0.33
C HIS A 73 -17.34 -11.33 1.52
N ALA A 74 -17.74 -11.90 2.67
CA ALA A 74 -18.03 -11.09 3.86
C ALA A 74 -16.76 -10.42 4.41
N ARG A 75 -15.60 -11.06 4.27
CA ARG A 75 -14.28 -10.55 4.67
C ARG A 75 -13.92 -9.29 3.94
N VAL A 76 -14.12 -9.24 2.61
CA VAL A 76 -13.86 -8.03 1.80
C VAL A 76 -14.72 -6.86 2.28
N ILE A 77 -16.01 -7.10 2.48
CA ILE A 77 -16.95 -6.09 2.97
C ILE A 77 -16.54 -5.64 4.37
N SER A 78 -16.23 -6.57 5.25
CA SER A 78 -15.88 -6.29 6.65
C SER A 78 -14.55 -5.55 6.77
N CYS A 79 -13.55 -5.87 5.95
CA CYS A 79 -12.30 -5.11 5.85
C CYS A 79 -12.54 -3.68 5.36
N THR A 80 -13.45 -3.51 4.39
CA THR A 80 -13.83 -2.19 3.86
C THR A 80 -14.51 -1.34 4.92
N VAL A 81 -15.50 -1.90 5.63
CA VAL A 81 -16.19 -1.22 6.73
C VAL A 81 -15.22 -0.89 7.86
N LEU A 82 -14.35 -1.82 8.23
CA LEU A 82 -13.35 -1.60 9.29
C LEU A 82 -12.35 -0.52 8.90
N SER A 83 -11.87 -0.52 7.65
CA SER A 83 -10.96 0.49 7.13
C SER A 83 -11.58 1.88 7.15
N LEU A 84 -12.83 2.00 6.72
CA LEU A 84 -13.60 3.24 6.80
C LEU A 84 -13.81 3.68 8.25
N ALA A 85 -14.19 2.77 9.15
CA ALA A 85 -14.42 3.10 10.55
C ALA A 85 -13.15 3.63 11.23
N ILE A 86 -12.01 2.95 11.04
CA ILE A 86 -10.72 3.37 11.60
C ILE A 86 -10.25 4.68 10.94
N GLY A 87 -10.30 4.76 9.61
CA GLY A 87 -9.83 5.91 8.85
C GLY A 87 -10.63 7.17 9.15
N CYS A 88 -11.97 7.08 9.15
CA CYS A 88 -12.84 8.19 9.53
C CYS A 88 -12.66 8.56 11.01
N GLY A 89 -12.58 7.57 11.90
CA GLY A 89 -12.33 7.82 13.32
C GLY A 89 -11.02 8.58 13.56
N PHE A 90 -9.96 8.23 12.83
CA PHE A 90 -8.68 8.91 12.89
C PHE A 90 -8.76 10.35 12.34
N LEU A 91 -9.44 10.58 11.21
CA LEU A 91 -9.63 11.93 10.67
C LEU A 91 -10.43 12.83 11.62
N VAL A 92 -11.50 12.30 12.21
CA VAL A 92 -12.30 13.03 13.21
C VAL A 92 -11.46 13.38 14.43
N TRP A 93 -10.62 12.43 14.90
CA TRP A 93 -9.72 12.67 16.02
C TRP A 93 -8.68 13.76 15.74
N LEU A 94 -8.21 13.87 14.49
CA LEU A 94 -7.33 14.96 14.03
C LEU A 94 -8.08 16.28 13.74
N GLY A 95 -9.41 16.30 13.81
CA GLY A 95 -10.23 17.45 13.45
C GLY A 95 -10.20 17.76 11.94
N TRP A 96 -9.86 16.79 11.10
CA TRP A 96 -9.81 16.96 9.65
C TRP A 96 -11.17 16.72 8.99
N HIS A 97 -11.45 17.44 7.90
CA HIS A 97 -12.67 17.22 7.12
C HIS A 97 -12.63 15.89 6.38
N ILE A 98 -13.68 15.08 6.57
CA ILE A 98 -13.91 13.86 5.81
C ILE A 98 -14.37 14.24 4.40
N GLY A 99 -13.41 14.37 3.48
CA GLY A 99 -13.66 14.56 2.06
C GLY A 99 -13.95 13.24 1.33
N PHE A 100 -14.59 13.35 0.17
CA PHE A 100 -14.87 12.21 -0.72
C PHE A 100 -13.59 11.42 -1.06
N TRP A 101 -12.45 12.11 -1.26
CA TRP A 101 -11.17 11.47 -1.53
C TRP A 101 -10.69 10.57 -0.40
N TRP A 102 -10.85 10.97 0.86
CA TRP A 102 -10.48 10.15 2.00
C TRP A 102 -11.33 8.90 2.09
N LEU A 103 -12.65 9.03 1.88
CA LEU A 103 -13.55 7.88 1.83
C LEU A 103 -13.16 6.90 0.71
N ALA A 104 -12.85 7.41 -0.48
CA ALA A 104 -12.40 6.59 -1.60
C ALA A 104 -11.09 5.86 -1.27
N ILE A 105 -10.13 6.53 -0.64
CA ILE A 105 -8.85 5.94 -0.21
C ILE A 105 -9.08 4.82 0.81
N PHE A 106 -9.88 5.04 1.87
CA PHE A 106 -10.14 4.02 2.87
C PHE A 106 -10.95 2.84 2.30
N THR A 107 -11.90 3.13 1.40
CA THR A 107 -12.65 2.08 0.71
C THR A 107 -11.71 1.22 -0.14
N ALA A 108 -10.86 1.84 -0.96
CA ALA A 108 -9.89 1.14 -1.78
C ALA A 108 -8.89 0.34 -0.93
N HIS A 109 -8.43 0.89 0.20
CA HIS A 109 -7.54 0.21 1.12
C HIS A 109 -8.18 -1.05 1.72
N GLY A 110 -9.40 -0.95 2.24
CA GLY A 110 -10.10 -2.10 2.81
C GLY A 110 -10.45 -3.17 1.77
N LEU A 111 -10.83 -2.78 0.55
CA LEU A 111 -11.03 -3.70 -0.57
C LEU A 111 -9.73 -4.43 -0.92
N LEU A 112 -8.61 -3.71 -0.98
CA LEU A 112 -7.31 -4.27 -1.31
C LEU A 112 -6.86 -5.28 -0.24
N ILE A 113 -6.95 -4.94 1.04
CA ILE A 113 -6.60 -5.87 2.13
C ILE A 113 -7.53 -7.10 2.12
N GLY A 114 -8.84 -6.91 1.95
CA GLY A 114 -9.80 -8.00 1.95
C GLY A 114 -9.64 -8.98 0.77
N SER A 115 -9.29 -8.45 -0.41
CA SER A 115 -9.08 -9.25 -1.63
C SER A 115 -7.73 -9.97 -1.66
N VAL A 116 -6.68 -9.34 -1.13
CA VAL A 116 -5.33 -9.93 -1.06
C VAL A 116 -5.12 -10.69 0.27
N TRP A 117 -6.17 -10.86 1.08
CA TRP A 117 -6.09 -11.43 2.44
C TRP A 117 -5.37 -12.78 2.50
N GLU A 118 -5.80 -13.76 1.70
CA GLU A 118 -5.20 -15.11 1.69
C GLU A 118 -3.74 -15.10 1.26
N HIS A 119 -3.39 -14.18 0.35
CA HIS A 119 -2.04 -13.99 -0.13
C HIS A 119 -1.13 -13.32 0.93
N ILE A 120 -1.69 -12.47 1.79
CA ILE A 120 -0.95 -11.87 2.92
C ILE A 120 -0.80 -12.89 4.06
N GLU A 121 -1.82 -13.72 4.28
CA GLU A 121 -1.82 -14.78 5.29
C GLU A 121 -0.78 -15.86 4.99
N ASN A 122 -0.67 -16.29 3.72
CA ASN A 122 0.30 -17.29 3.25
C ASN A 122 1.32 -16.69 2.27
N PRO A 123 2.33 -15.93 2.76
CA PRO A 123 3.33 -15.31 1.89
C PRO A 123 4.23 -16.32 1.16
N GLY A 124 4.20 -17.61 1.54
CA GLY A 124 4.96 -18.68 0.89
C GLY A 124 4.53 -18.98 -0.55
N GLU A 125 3.29 -18.64 -0.92
CA GLU A 125 2.80 -18.76 -2.30
C GLU A 125 3.10 -17.50 -3.15
N PHE A 126 3.58 -16.43 -2.51
CA PHE A 126 3.94 -15.17 -3.16
C PHE A 126 5.40 -15.20 -3.68
N ARG A 127 5.69 -16.14 -4.58
CA ARG A 127 6.89 -16.07 -5.43
C ARG A 127 6.67 -15.03 -6.53
N LEU A 128 6.58 -13.75 -6.14
CA LEU A 128 6.71 -12.61 -7.05
C LEU A 128 8.12 -12.65 -7.66
N GLY A 129 8.28 -13.35 -8.78
CA GLY A 129 9.53 -13.41 -9.55
C GLY A 129 10.21 -14.77 -9.64
N GLU A 130 9.62 -15.86 -9.13
CA GLU A 130 10.13 -17.17 -9.55
C GLU A 130 9.58 -17.52 -10.92
N ARG A 131 10.50 -17.82 -11.83
CA ARG A 131 10.20 -18.35 -13.16
C ARG A 131 9.21 -19.50 -12.99
N MET A 132 8.04 -19.37 -13.62
CA MET A 132 7.20 -20.53 -13.89
C MET A 132 8.11 -21.59 -14.56
N PRO A 133 8.08 -22.86 -14.09
CA PRO A 133 8.69 -23.94 -14.86
C PRO A 133 8.02 -24.09 -16.23
#